data_AF-A0A848GYB5-F1
#
_entry.id   AF-A0A848GYB5-F1
#
_cell.length_a   1.000
_cell.length_b   1.000
_cell.length_c   1.000
_cell.angle_alpha   90.00
_cell.angle_beta   90.00
_cell.angle_gamma   90.00
#
_symmetry.space_group_name_H-M   'P 1'
#
loop_
_entity.id
_entity.type
_entity.pdbx_description
1 polymer ?
#
loop_
_entity_poly.entity_id
_entity_poly.type
_entity_poly.pdbx_seq_one_letter_code
_entity_poly.pdbx_strand_id
1 'polypeptide(L)'
;MTLYLVAFLGGLLTILSPCILPVLPFVFARNDRPFAQGSLPLLAGMAVAFAAVASLGAVAGAWAAQLNQFGRWAALASLALFASSLLLPRLAAWWTRPLVSAGERLARTETGTPWLTSALLGVATGLVWSPCAGPILGVILSTAALAGPSARTSLLLLSFGAGAGVSLWAALRLGARLKRQFAPGRSARGLAGVAMLAGVVAVATGLDGALLARFSSPDGVGLEAGLLQRAMPAANAAEPRPSVLPIESTRVSLEGGSNWLNAGPQSIASLRGKVVLVNFWTYSCINCLRTLPYVKAWSEKYRDRGLVVVGVHAPEFAFEREAGNVQEALRDLGISYPVVQDNQFRIWRAFGDQYWPALYVLDAQGRVRHHQFGEGGYAASERVIEDLLREAGAPAGAATAVQADTRGVGLAADAATLRSGETYLGYEKAAGPRVAVSAVPDQPVNYRPDPLLLNTWSLAGNWTLRPEWVEANEPGGALSVRFQARDANLVLGPAAGQPVRFRVLLDGQPPGPDHGADVDAQGNGVADASRLYQLVRQGGAVKPRTVEIRFLDAGARGYAFTFG
;
A
#
# COMPACT_ATOMS: atom_id res chain seq x y z
N MET A 1 -8.84 -32.87 -15.03
CA MET A 1 -8.49 -34.04 -14.19
C MET A 1 -7.43 -33.71 -13.14
N THR A 2 -6.33 -33.05 -13.50
CA THR A 2 -5.24 -32.65 -12.58
C THR A 2 -5.72 -31.87 -11.35
N LEU A 3 -6.64 -30.91 -11.53
CA LEU A 3 -7.17 -30.09 -10.42
C LEU A 3 -7.92 -30.90 -9.35
N TYR A 4 -8.67 -31.94 -9.75
CA TYR A 4 -9.38 -32.80 -8.80
C TYR A 4 -8.42 -33.67 -7.99
N LEU A 5 -7.34 -34.16 -8.62
CA LEU A 5 -6.30 -34.91 -7.91
C LEU A 5 -5.56 -34.05 -6.88
N VAL A 6 -5.27 -32.78 -7.22
CA VAL A 6 -4.64 -31.84 -6.27
C VAL A 6 -5.59 -31.52 -5.10
N ALA A 7 -6.87 -31.29 -5.37
CA ALA A 7 -7.87 -31.09 -4.32
C ALA A 7 -8.00 -32.33 -3.40
N PHE A 8 -8.02 -33.52 -3.98
CA PHE A 8 -8.06 -34.79 -3.24
C PHE A 8 -6.82 -35.00 -2.36
N LEU A 9 -5.61 -34.74 -2.90
CA LEU A 9 -4.35 -34.82 -2.15
C LEU A 9 -4.28 -33.77 -1.04
N GLY A 10 -4.75 -32.55 -1.30
CA GLY A 10 -4.89 -31.51 -0.27
C GLY A 10 -5.80 -31.96 0.88
N GLY A 11 -6.92 -32.61 0.56
CA GLY A 11 -7.81 -33.25 1.52
C GLY A 11 -7.12 -34.34 2.36
N LEU A 12 -6.33 -35.21 1.72
CA LEU A 12 -5.57 -36.26 2.42
C LEU A 12 -4.53 -35.69 3.41
N LEU A 13 -3.83 -34.62 3.01
CA LEU A 13 -2.80 -33.96 3.82
C LEU A 13 -3.36 -33.21 5.02
N THR A 14 -4.66 -32.86 5.02
CA THR A 14 -5.27 -32.14 6.14
C THR A 14 -5.16 -32.88 7.45
N ILE A 15 -5.11 -34.23 7.46
CA ILE A 15 -5.03 -35.02 8.71
C ILE A 15 -3.77 -34.75 9.53
N LEU A 16 -2.71 -34.24 8.89
CA LEU A 16 -1.46 -33.82 9.54
C LEU A 16 -1.57 -32.44 10.20
N SER A 17 -2.71 -31.75 10.03
CA SER A 17 -2.92 -30.42 10.60
C SER A 17 -3.01 -30.51 12.13
N PRO A 18 -2.23 -29.70 12.87
CA PRO A 18 -2.13 -29.75 14.33
C PRO A 18 -3.47 -29.53 15.04
N CYS A 19 -4.47 -28.98 14.36
CA CYS A 19 -5.80 -28.71 14.89
C CYS A 19 -6.69 -29.98 15.04
N ILE A 20 -6.34 -31.08 14.37
CA ILE A 20 -7.17 -32.32 14.33
C ILE A 20 -6.72 -33.34 15.38
N LEU A 21 -5.43 -33.33 15.69
CA LEU A 21 -4.77 -34.19 16.69
C LEU A 21 -5.50 -34.27 18.04
N PRO A 22 -6.09 -33.18 18.58
CA PRO A 22 -6.82 -33.22 19.85
C PRO A 22 -8.20 -33.89 19.79
N VAL A 23 -8.84 -33.94 18.62
CA VAL A 23 -10.23 -34.43 18.43
C VAL A 23 -10.25 -35.92 18.06
N LEU A 24 -9.18 -36.41 17.45
CA LEU A 24 -8.98 -37.82 17.10
C LEU A 24 -9.39 -38.82 18.22
N PRO A 25 -9.04 -38.62 19.51
CA PRO A 25 -9.44 -39.54 20.60
C PRO A 25 -10.95 -39.71 20.78
N PHE A 26 -11.75 -38.66 20.56
CA PHE A 26 -13.20 -38.71 20.65
C PHE A 26 -13.83 -39.51 19.51
N VAL A 27 -13.24 -39.42 18.32
CA VAL A 27 -13.69 -40.18 17.13
C VAL A 27 -13.32 -41.66 17.27
N PHE A 28 -12.14 -41.97 17.82
CA PHE A 28 -11.71 -43.35 18.11
C PHE A 28 -12.58 -44.07 19.15
N ALA A 29 -13.27 -43.35 20.02
CA ALA A 29 -14.12 -43.93 21.07
C ALA A 29 -15.44 -44.54 20.54
N ARG A 30 -15.77 -44.36 19.25
CA ARG A 30 -17.05 -44.80 18.65
C ARG A 30 -16.90 -45.82 17.50
N ASN A 31 -15.74 -46.46 17.36
CA ASN A 31 -15.39 -47.29 16.19
C ASN A 31 -16.03 -48.70 16.15
N ASP A 32 -16.97 -49.03 17.03
CA ASP A 32 -17.53 -50.39 17.14
C ASP A 32 -18.79 -50.63 16.28
N ARG A 33 -19.05 -49.82 15.23
CA ARG A 33 -20.25 -49.94 14.37
C ARG A 33 -19.92 -50.25 12.89
N PRO A 34 -20.77 -51.02 12.17
CA PRO A 34 -20.52 -51.44 10.79
C PRO A 34 -20.43 -50.27 9.80
N PHE A 35 -19.57 -50.41 8.78
CA PHE A 35 -19.17 -49.37 7.81
C PHE A 35 -20.33 -48.62 7.13
N ALA A 36 -21.44 -49.31 6.86
CA ALA A 36 -22.63 -48.75 6.22
C ALA A 36 -23.49 -47.86 7.15
N GLN A 37 -23.42 -48.07 8.47
CA GLN A 37 -24.25 -47.35 9.45
C GLN A 37 -23.47 -46.29 10.23
N GLY A 38 -22.14 -46.37 10.27
CA GLY A 38 -21.26 -45.42 10.97
C GLY A 38 -20.48 -44.48 10.05
N SER A 39 -19.59 -45.04 9.22
CA SER A 39 -18.59 -44.24 8.49
C SER A 39 -19.16 -43.51 7.28
N LEU A 40 -20.05 -44.16 6.51
CA LEU A 40 -20.58 -43.60 5.27
C LEU A 40 -21.50 -42.36 5.50
N PRO A 41 -22.44 -42.39 6.47
CA PRO A 41 -23.27 -41.22 6.79
C PRO A 41 -22.46 -40.06 7.37
N LEU A 42 -21.38 -40.34 8.11
CA LEU A 42 -20.47 -39.33 8.66
C LEU A 42 -19.73 -38.56 7.55
N LEU A 43 -19.23 -39.28 6.55
CA LEU A 43 -18.54 -38.69 5.39
C LEU A 43 -19.50 -37.86 4.52
N ALA A 44 -20.73 -38.35 4.32
CA ALA A 44 -21.76 -37.61 3.61
C ALA A 44 -22.14 -36.31 4.35
N GLY A 45 -22.30 -36.37 5.68
CA GLY A 45 -22.59 -35.19 6.50
C GLY A 45 -21.48 -34.14 6.44
N MET A 46 -20.22 -34.58 6.44
CA MET A 46 -19.07 -33.67 6.33
C MET A 46 -18.99 -32.99 4.95
N ALA A 47 -19.24 -33.73 3.87
CA ALA A 47 -19.29 -33.18 2.53
C ALA A 47 -20.40 -32.13 2.37
N VAL A 48 -21.57 -32.39 2.96
CA VAL A 48 -22.71 -31.45 2.98
C VAL A 48 -22.35 -30.18 3.78
N ALA A 49 -21.66 -30.30 4.91
CA ALA A 49 -21.22 -29.14 5.68
C ALA A 49 -20.26 -28.24 4.90
N PHE A 50 -19.26 -28.82 4.22
CA PHE A 50 -18.35 -28.05 3.37
C PHE A 50 -19.07 -27.39 2.19
N ALA A 51 -20.01 -28.09 1.55
CA ALA A 51 -20.82 -27.52 0.49
C ALA A 51 -21.72 -26.37 0.99
N ALA A 52 -22.32 -26.51 2.18
CA ALA A 52 -23.15 -25.49 2.79
C ALA A 52 -22.35 -24.24 3.18
N VAL A 53 -21.18 -24.41 3.81
CA VAL A 53 -20.28 -23.29 4.18
C VAL A 53 -19.76 -22.58 2.92
N ALA A 54 -19.38 -23.32 1.88
CA ALA A 54 -18.95 -22.73 0.62
C ALA A 54 -20.08 -21.95 -0.08
N SER A 55 -21.30 -22.49 -0.05
CA SER A 55 -22.48 -21.83 -0.63
C SER A 55 -22.85 -20.55 0.14
N LEU A 56 -22.79 -20.58 1.48
CA LEU A 56 -22.97 -19.40 2.33
C LEU A 56 -21.86 -18.36 2.08
N GLY A 57 -20.62 -18.80 1.89
CA GLY A 57 -19.49 -17.92 1.54
C GLY A 57 -19.66 -17.25 0.17
N ALA A 58 -20.21 -17.95 -0.82
CA ALA A 58 -20.49 -17.40 -2.14
C ALA A 58 -21.60 -16.32 -2.11
N VAL A 59 -22.63 -16.48 -1.28
CA VAL A 59 -23.71 -15.50 -1.11
C VAL A 59 -23.26 -14.30 -0.27
N ALA A 60 -22.33 -14.48 0.66
CA ALA A 60 -21.77 -13.41 1.50
C ALA A 60 -20.74 -12.51 0.77
N GLY A 61 -20.34 -12.85 -0.47
CA GLY A 61 -19.28 -12.17 -1.21
C GLY A 61 -19.49 -10.66 -1.44
N ALA A 62 -20.74 -10.20 -1.51
CA ALA A 62 -21.05 -8.78 -1.66
C ALA A 62 -20.81 -7.94 -0.37
N TRP A 63 -20.75 -8.58 0.80
CA TRP A 63 -20.52 -7.93 2.10
C TRP A 63 -19.14 -8.25 2.69
N ALA A 64 -18.43 -9.24 2.12
CA ALA A 64 -17.19 -9.79 2.64
C ALA A 64 -16.00 -8.80 2.63
N ALA A 65 -15.99 -7.80 1.74
CA ALA A 65 -14.88 -6.85 1.63
C ALA A 65 -14.78 -5.90 2.84
N GLN A 66 -15.91 -5.51 3.45
CA GLN A 66 -15.94 -4.71 4.68
C GLN A 66 -15.77 -5.55 5.97
N LEU A 67 -16.13 -6.84 5.93
CA LEU A 67 -16.02 -7.78 7.06
C LEU A 67 -14.60 -8.35 7.26
N ASN A 68 -13.66 -8.08 6.35
CA ASN A 68 -12.34 -8.72 6.34
C ASN A 68 -11.47 -8.41 7.58
N GLN A 69 -11.62 -7.23 8.20
CA GLN A 69 -10.94 -6.92 9.46
C GLN A 69 -11.58 -7.64 10.66
N PHE A 70 -12.92 -7.65 10.76
CA PHE A 70 -13.62 -8.33 11.85
C PHE A 70 -13.47 -9.85 11.80
N GLY A 71 -13.52 -10.44 10.60
CA GLY A 71 -13.36 -11.88 10.38
C GLY A 71 -11.96 -12.38 10.76
N ARG A 72 -10.90 -11.61 10.45
CA ARG A 72 -9.53 -11.95 10.84
C ARG A 72 -9.36 -11.96 12.35
N TRP A 73 -9.87 -10.95 13.05
CA TRP A 73 -9.81 -10.89 14.51
C TRP A 73 -10.67 -11.98 15.18
N ALA A 74 -11.84 -12.30 14.64
CA ALA A 74 -12.67 -13.40 15.13
C ALA A 74 -11.98 -14.77 14.95
N ALA A 75 -11.34 -15.02 13.79
CA ALA A 75 -10.59 -16.24 13.53
C ALA A 75 -9.36 -16.38 14.45
N LEU A 76 -8.60 -15.29 14.63
CA LEU A 76 -7.44 -15.26 15.53
C LEU A 76 -7.85 -15.45 16.99
N ALA A 77 -8.95 -14.82 17.43
CA ALA A 77 -9.50 -15.02 18.77
C ALA A 77 -9.92 -16.49 19.00
N SER A 78 -10.57 -17.13 18.01
CA SER A 78 -10.95 -18.54 18.09
C SER A 78 -9.73 -19.47 18.19
N LEU A 79 -8.70 -19.23 17.37
CA LEU A 79 -7.44 -19.98 17.39
C LEU A 79 -6.67 -19.78 18.70
N ALA A 80 -6.61 -18.55 19.21
CA ALA A 80 -5.95 -18.23 20.48
C ALA A 80 -6.64 -18.92 21.66
N LEU A 81 -7.97 -18.98 21.64
CA LEU A 81 -8.76 -19.61 22.69
C LEU A 81 -8.57 -21.15 22.66
N PHE A 82 -8.51 -21.75 21.48
CA PHE A 82 -8.19 -23.18 21.32
C PHE A 82 -6.76 -23.51 21.77
N ALA A 83 -5.77 -22.69 21.39
CA ALA A 83 -4.39 -22.88 21.80
C ALA A 83 -4.22 -22.70 23.33
N SER A 84 -4.95 -21.77 23.93
CA SER A 84 -5.00 -21.57 25.40
C SER A 84 -5.64 -22.76 26.13
N SER A 85 -6.64 -23.40 25.51
CA SER A 85 -7.28 -24.63 26.02
C SER A 85 -6.31 -25.82 26.08
N LEU A 86 -5.29 -25.87 25.22
CA LEU A 86 -4.27 -26.92 25.24
C LEU A 86 -3.23 -26.73 26.37
N LEU A 87 -3.03 -25.48 26.81
CA LEU A 87 -2.09 -25.12 27.87
C LEU A 87 -2.67 -25.24 29.28
N LEU A 88 -3.95 -24.94 29.44
CA LEU A 88 -4.64 -24.93 30.74
C LEU A 88 -5.83 -25.92 30.72
N PRO A 89 -5.65 -27.18 31.15
CA PRO A 89 -6.73 -28.18 31.16
C PRO A 89 -7.94 -27.77 32.02
N ARG A 90 -7.78 -26.82 32.95
CA ARG A 90 -8.88 -26.24 33.72
C ARG A 90 -9.74 -25.25 32.89
N LEU A 91 -9.13 -24.49 31.99
CA LEU A 91 -9.83 -23.56 31.10
C LEU A 91 -10.63 -24.33 30.04
N ALA A 92 -10.03 -25.40 29.50
CA ALA A 92 -10.65 -26.31 28.55
C ALA A 92 -11.96 -26.91 29.07
N ALA A 93 -11.94 -27.38 30.32
CA ALA A 93 -13.11 -27.98 30.95
C ALA A 93 -14.20 -26.94 31.24
N TRP A 94 -13.85 -25.70 31.59
CA TRP A 94 -14.83 -24.66 31.87
C TRP A 94 -15.57 -24.21 30.60
N TRP A 95 -14.85 -24.04 29.49
CA TRP A 95 -15.41 -23.51 28.25
C TRP A 95 -16.18 -24.58 27.43
N THR A 96 -15.74 -25.85 27.48
CA THR A 96 -16.41 -26.93 26.72
C THR A 96 -17.61 -27.55 27.44
N ARG A 97 -17.72 -27.41 28.77
CA ARG A 97 -18.86 -27.91 29.58
C ARG A 97 -20.26 -27.60 29.03
N PRO A 98 -20.60 -26.37 28.62
CA PRO A 98 -21.93 -26.08 28.07
C PRO A 98 -22.18 -26.80 26.73
N LEU A 99 -21.18 -26.86 25.84
CA LEU A 99 -21.31 -27.59 24.57
C LEU A 99 -21.41 -29.11 24.77
N VAL A 100 -20.60 -29.66 25.67
CA VAL A 100 -20.58 -31.12 25.95
C VAL A 100 -21.89 -31.53 26.63
N SER A 101 -22.40 -30.73 27.56
CA SER A 101 -23.70 -31.01 28.20
C SER A 101 -24.88 -30.86 27.23
N ALA A 102 -24.83 -29.92 26.28
CA ALA A 102 -25.81 -29.83 25.19
C ALA A 102 -25.71 -31.03 24.24
N GLY A 103 -24.49 -31.46 23.89
CA GLY A 103 -24.25 -32.65 23.07
C GLY A 103 -24.68 -33.96 23.74
N GLU A 104 -24.47 -34.10 25.06
CA GLU A 104 -24.97 -35.22 25.84
C GLU A 104 -26.50 -35.21 25.94
N ARG A 105 -27.14 -34.04 26.06
CA ARG A 105 -28.61 -33.91 26.01
C ARG A 105 -29.18 -34.29 24.65
N LEU A 106 -28.50 -33.92 23.57
CA LEU A 106 -28.86 -34.32 22.20
C LEU A 106 -28.62 -35.81 21.95
N ALA A 107 -27.57 -36.38 22.55
CA ALA A 107 -27.26 -37.81 22.45
C ALA A 107 -28.20 -38.68 23.30
N ARG A 108 -28.76 -38.13 24.38
CA ARG A 108 -29.77 -38.81 25.23
C ARG A 108 -31.19 -38.69 24.68
N THR A 109 -31.45 -37.80 23.73
CA THR A 109 -32.70 -37.79 22.96
C THR A 109 -32.63 -38.91 21.92
N GLU A 110 -32.63 -40.15 22.42
CA GLU A 110 -32.79 -41.36 21.60
C GLU A 110 -34.19 -41.36 20.98
N THR A 111 -34.28 -40.82 19.77
CA THR A 111 -35.39 -41.09 18.85
C THR A 111 -34.83 -41.53 17.50
N GLY A 112 -34.55 -42.84 17.41
CA GLY A 112 -35.04 -43.63 16.28
C GLY A 112 -34.16 -43.92 15.06
N THR A 113 -33.03 -43.23 14.79
CA THR A 113 -32.24 -43.55 13.57
C THR A 113 -30.70 -43.44 13.74
N PRO A 114 -29.95 -44.57 13.71
CA PRO A 114 -28.49 -44.60 13.85
C PRO A 114 -27.70 -43.84 12.77
N TRP A 115 -28.30 -43.66 11.58
CA TRP A 115 -27.66 -43.01 10.43
C TRP A 115 -27.71 -41.48 10.53
N LEU A 116 -28.79 -40.91 11.07
CA LEU A 116 -29.00 -39.47 11.18
C LEU A 116 -28.09 -38.85 12.24
N THR A 117 -27.88 -39.55 13.37
CA THR A 117 -26.93 -39.14 14.41
C THR A 117 -25.49 -39.12 13.88
N SER A 118 -25.13 -40.12 13.05
CA SER A 118 -23.81 -40.18 12.41
C SER A 118 -23.63 -39.08 11.37
N ALA A 119 -24.67 -38.74 10.60
CA ALA A 119 -24.65 -37.62 9.65
C ALA A 119 -24.55 -36.25 10.35
N LEU A 120 -25.30 -36.02 11.43
CA LEU A 120 -25.25 -34.79 12.22
C LEU A 120 -23.88 -34.60 12.89
N LEU A 121 -23.26 -35.68 13.37
CA LEU A 121 -21.88 -35.63 13.86
C LEU A 121 -20.89 -35.30 12.74
N GLY A 122 -21.10 -35.82 11.54
CA GLY A 122 -20.31 -35.47 10.35
C GLY A 122 -20.40 -33.98 10.01
N VAL A 123 -21.60 -33.41 10.08
CA VAL A 123 -21.84 -31.97 9.86
C VAL A 123 -21.15 -31.13 10.93
N ALA A 124 -21.32 -31.48 12.21
CA ALA A 124 -20.68 -30.77 13.32
C ALA A 124 -19.15 -30.84 13.22
N THR A 125 -18.60 -32.00 12.86
CA THR A 125 -17.16 -32.18 12.68
C THR A 125 -16.65 -31.35 11.50
N GLY A 126 -17.35 -31.35 10.36
CA GLY A 126 -17.00 -30.53 9.19
C GLY A 126 -16.99 -29.02 9.46
N LEU A 127 -17.97 -28.53 10.25
CA LEU A 127 -18.02 -27.12 10.68
C LEU A 127 -16.82 -26.73 11.55
N VAL A 128 -16.44 -27.60 12.49
CA VAL A 128 -15.24 -27.40 13.34
C VAL A 128 -13.96 -27.52 12.53
N TRP A 129 -13.95 -28.29 11.44
CA TRP A 129 -12.78 -28.54 10.60
C TRP A 129 -12.50 -27.40 9.61
N SER A 130 -13.54 -26.66 9.22
CA SER A 130 -13.47 -25.56 8.24
C SER A 130 -12.42 -24.47 8.52
N PRO A 131 -12.21 -23.99 9.77
CA PRO A 131 -11.23 -22.94 10.06
C PRO A 131 -9.77 -23.40 9.93
N CYS A 132 -9.54 -24.73 9.91
CA CYS A 132 -8.20 -25.33 9.92
C CYS A 132 -7.82 -25.93 8.56
N ALA A 133 -8.70 -25.77 7.57
CA ALA A 133 -8.44 -26.23 6.22
C ALA A 133 -7.44 -25.28 5.54
N GLY A 134 -6.29 -25.84 5.17
CA GLY A 134 -5.13 -25.09 4.72
C GLY A 134 -5.33 -24.24 3.45
N PRO A 135 -4.25 -23.61 2.94
CA PRO A 135 -4.31 -22.63 1.85
C PRO A 135 -4.97 -23.15 0.57
N ILE A 136 -4.93 -24.46 0.32
CA ILE A 136 -5.58 -25.12 -0.83
C ILE A 136 -7.10 -24.92 -0.80
N LEU A 137 -7.75 -25.09 0.36
CA LEU A 137 -9.20 -24.84 0.47
C LEU A 137 -9.49 -23.35 0.35
N GLY A 138 -8.60 -22.50 0.89
CA GLY A 138 -8.67 -21.05 0.73
C GLY A 138 -8.73 -20.62 -0.74
N VAL A 139 -7.85 -21.15 -1.59
CA VAL A 139 -7.86 -20.88 -3.03
C VAL A 139 -9.13 -21.41 -3.71
N ILE A 140 -9.60 -22.61 -3.35
CA ILE A 140 -10.86 -23.17 -3.89
C ILE A 140 -12.07 -22.29 -3.50
N LEU A 141 -12.10 -21.79 -2.27
CA LEU A 141 -13.16 -20.91 -1.79
C LEU A 141 -13.08 -19.51 -2.39
N SER A 142 -11.89 -18.94 -2.54
CA SER A 142 -11.69 -17.65 -3.22
C SER A 142 -12.08 -17.72 -4.69
N THR A 143 -11.74 -18.82 -5.38
CA THR A 143 -12.18 -19.03 -6.77
C THR A 143 -13.69 -19.22 -6.87
N ALA A 144 -14.32 -19.91 -5.91
CA ALA A 144 -15.78 -20.04 -5.84
C ALA A 144 -16.49 -18.71 -5.51
N ALA A 145 -15.87 -17.86 -4.69
CA ALA A 145 -16.39 -16.53 -4.38
C ALA A 145 -16.32 -15.58 -5.58
N LEU A 146 -15.26 -15.68 -6.40
CA LEU A 146 -15.05 -14.82 -7.58
C LEU A 146 -15.82 -15.30 -8.82
N ALA A 147 -15.96 -16.62 -9.01
CA ALA A 147 -16.62 -17.20 -10.19
C ALA A 147 -18.10 -17.57 -9.96
N GLY A 148 -18.60 -17.41 -8.73
CA GLY A 148 -19.93 -17.86 -8.31
C GLY A 148 -20.03 -19.37 -8.10
N PRO A 149 -21.14 -19.86 -7.50
CA PRO A 149 -21.37 -21.28 -7.28
C PRO A 149 -21.51 -22.01 -8.63
N SER A 150 -20.48 -22.76 -9.01
CA SER A 150 -20.44 -23.52 -10.26
C SER A 150 -20.39 -25.03 -10.00
N ALA A 151 -20.86 -25.84 -10.97
CA ALA A 151 -20.73 -27.30 -10.89
C ALA A 151 -19.26 -27.73 -10.69
N ARG A 152 -18.31 -26.97 -11.25
CA ARG A 152 -16.86 -27.20 -11.13
C ARG A 152 -16.35 -27.01 -9.71
N THR A 153 -16.79 -25.97 -9.00
CA THR A 153 -16.41 -25.70 -7.61
C THR A 153 -17.03 -26.71 -6.65
N SER A 154 -18.27 -27.13 -6.88
CA SER A 154 -18.92 -28.20 -6.10
C SER A 154 -18.20 -29.54 -6.25
N LEU A 155 -17.77 -29.89 -7.48
CA LEU A 155 -16.98 -31.09 -7.75
C LEU A 155 -15.58 -31.05 -7.12
N LEU A 156 -14.93 -29.87 -7.06
CA LEU A 156 -13.63 -29.71 -6.39
C LEU A 156 -13.75 -29.86 -4.87
N LEU A 157 -14.81 -29.31 -4.26
CA LEU A 157 -15.08 -29.46 -2.82
C LEU A 157 -15.44 -30.90 -2.45
N LEU A 158 -16.23 -31.59 -3.29
CA LEU A 158 -16.51 -33.01 -3.11
C LEU A 158 -15.23 -33.85 -3.19
N SER A 159 -14.33 -33.54 -4.12
CA SER A 159 -13.05 -34.22 -4.26
C SER A 159 -12.13 -33.99 -3.06
N PHE A 160 -12.07 -32.77 -2.54
CA PHE A 160 -11.36 -32.43 -1.31
C PHE A 160 -11.94 -33.16 -0.08
N GLY A 161 -13.27 -33.14 0.08
CA GLY A 161 -13.97 -33.84 1.16
C GLY A 161 -13.79 -35.36 1.12
N ALA A 162 -13.75 -35.95 -0.09
CA ALA A 162 -13.45 -37.37 -0.27
C ALA A 162 -12.02 -37.71 0.18
N GLY A 163 -11.03 -36.86 -0.14
CA GLY A 163 -9.64 -37.05 0.30
C GLY A 163 -9.51 -37.00 1.83
N ALA A 164 -10.14 -36.00 2.47
CA ALA A 164 -10.19 -35.90 3.93
C ALA A 164 -10.87 -37.13 4.56
N GLY A 165 -11.96 -37.59 3.97
CA GLY A 165 -12.68 -38.78 4.41
C GLY A 165 -11.88 -40.07 4.34
N VAL A 166 -11.15 -40.28 3.23
CA VAL A 166 -10.27 -41.43 3.03
C VAL A 166 -9.10 -41.40 4.03
N SER A 167 -8.51 -40.23 4.30
CA SER A 167 -7.44 -40.12 5.30
C SER A 167 -7.91 -40.51 6.70
N LEU A 168 -9.11 -40.06 7.08
CA LEU A 168 -9.70 -40.36 8.38
C LEU A 168 -10.03 -41.85 8.51
N TRP A 169 -10.58 -42.46 7.46
CA TRP A 169 -10.84 -43.89 7.42
C TRP A 169 -9.55 -44.72 7.53
N ALA A 170 -8.49 -44.32 6.84
CA ALA A 170 -7.18 -44.96 6.93
C ALA A 170 -6.59 -44.83 8.34
N ALA A 171 -6.66 -43.64 8.94
CA ALA A 171 -6.20 -43.40 10.31
C ALA A 171 -6.99 -44.21 11.35
N LEU A 172 -8.30 -44.39 11.17
CA LEU A 172 -9.15 -45.23 12.03
C LEU A 172 -8.74 -46.70 11.98
N ARG A 173 -8.40 -47.23 10.79
CA ARG A 173 -7.94 -48.60 10.61
C ARG A 173 -6.53 -48.85 11.16
N LEU A 174 -5.61 -47.91 10.94
CA LEU A 174 -4.24 -48.01 11.45
C LEU A 174 -4.13 -47.74 12.96
N GLY A 175 -4.93 -46.81 13.48
CA GLY A 175 -4.93 -46.42 14.90
C GLY A 175 -5.40 -47.52 15.84
N ALA A 176 -6.27 -48.43 15.39
CA ALA A 176 -6.66 -49.62 16.14
C ALA A 176 -5.50 -50.59 16.40
N ARG A 177 -4.48 -50.62 15.52
CA ARG A 177 -3.24 -51.42 15.70
C ARG A 177 -2.16 -50.69 16.51
N LEU A 178 -2.07 -49.36 16.42
CA LEU A 178 -1.02 -48.56 17.07
C LEU A 178 -1.32 -48.13 18.53
N LYS A 179 -2.52 -48.43 19.05
CA LYS A 179 -2.99 -48.02 20.40
C LYS A 179 -2.10 -48.47 21.58
N ARG A 180 -1.15 -49.39 21.35
CA ARG A 180 -0.26 -49.94 22.39
C ARG A 180 1.11 -49.25 22.55
N GLN A 181 1.54 -48.36 21.64
CA GLN A 181 2.92 -47.84 21.68
C GLN A 181 3.06 -46.31 21.79
N PHE A 182 2.03 -45.52 21.48
CA PHE A 182 2.15 -44.05 21.50
C PHE A 182 0.97 -43.40 22.21
N ALA A 183 1.01 -43.38 23.55
CA ALA A 183 0.27 -42.41 24.33
C ALA A 183 1.15 -41.15 24.49
N PRO A 184 0.87 -40.04 23.79
CA PRO A 184 1.71 -38.84 23.90
C PRO A 184 1.66 -38.29 25.32
N GLY A 185 2.83 -38.18 25.96
CA GLY A 185 2.98 -37.65 27.31
C GLY A 185 2.47 -36.22 27.47
N ARG A 186 2.11 -35.83 28.70
CA ARG A 186 1.56 -34.51 29.07
C ARG A 186 2.40 -33.34 28.51
N SER A 187 3.71 -33.51 28.40
CA SER A 187 4.67 -32.52 27.88
C SER A 187 4.57 -32.28 26.38
N ALA A 188 4.23 -33.29 25.57
CA ALA A 188 4.09 -33.14 24.12
C ALA A 188 2.88 -32.28 23.73
N ARG A 189 1.79 -32.37 24.51
CA ARG A 189 0.60 -31.51 24.34
C ARG A 189 0.88 -30.05 24.71
N GLY A 190 1.66 -29.83 25.78
CA GLY A 190 2.10 -28.49 26.18
C GLY A 190 2.95 -27.82 25.11
N LEU A 191 3.95 -28.53 24.58
CA LEU A 191 4.83 -28.03 23.51
C LEU A 191 4.07 -27.67 22.23
N ALA A 192 3.10 -28.49 21.81
CA ALA A 192 2.26 -28.20 20.65
C ALA A 192 1.37 -26.95 20.87
N GLY A 193 0.83 -26.76 22.08
CA GLY A 193 0.05 -25.58 22.44
C GLY A 193 0.88 -24.28 22.42
N VAL A 194 2.11 -24.32 22.94
CA VAL A 194 3.04 -23.18 22.90
C VAL A 194 3.41 -22.81 21.46
N ALA A 195 3.75 -23.80 20.63
CA ALA A 195 4.08 -23.56 19.22
C ALA A 195 2.91 -22.95 18.44
N MET A 196 1.68 -23.38 18.73
CA MET A 196 0.46 -22.84 18.11
C MET A 196 0.18 -21.40 18.54
N LEU A 197 0.33 -21.07 19.83
CA LEU A 197 0.20 -19.68 20.31
C LEU A 197 1.27 -18.76 19.70
N ALA A 198 2.51 -19.25 19.57
CA ALA A 198 3.58 -18.50 18.92
C ALA A 198 3.23 -18.20 17.45
N GLY A 199 2.63 -19.15 16.73
CA GLY A 199 2.12 -18.94 15.38
C GLY A 199 0.99 -17.90 15.32
N VAL A 200 0.02 -17.96 16.24
CA VAL A 200 -1.07 -16.97 16.31
C VAL A 200 -0.54 -15.56 16.58
N VAL A 201 0.43 -15.42 17.50
CA VAL A 201 1.07 -14.12 17.79
C VAL A 201 1.85 -13.61 16.58
N ALA A 202 2.57 -14.48 15.86
CA ALA A 202 3.29 -14.10 14.65
C ALA A 202 2.35 -13.59 13.54
N VAL A 203 1.19 -14.22 13.34
CA VAL A 203 0.17 -13.81 12.37
C VAL A 203 -0.60 -12.55 12.82
N ALA A 204 -0.83 -12.38 14.12
CA ALA A 204 -1.49 -11.20 14.67
C ALA A 204 -0.63 -9.93 14.58
N THR A 205 0.69 -10.09 14.71
CA THR A 205 1.67 -8.98 14.66
C THR A 205 2.17 -8.68 13.24
N GLY A 206 1.80 -9.47 12.23
CA GLY A 206 2.29 -9.33 10.86
C GLY A 206 3.76 -9.76 10.66
N LEU A 207 4.34 -10.38 11.68
CA LEU A 207 5.70 -10.94 11.66
C LEU A 207 5.81 -12.12 10.68
N ASP A 208 4.71 -12.83 10.44
CA ASP A 208 4.57 -13.85 9.40
C ASP A 208 4.81 -13.29 7.99
N GLY A 209 4.23 -12.13 7.67
CA GLY A 209 4.46 -11.46 6.39
C GLY A 209 5.91 -10.98 6.22
N ALA A 210 6.53 -10.46 7.28
CA ALA A 210 7.92 -10.01 7.27
C ALA A 210 8.92 -11.18 7.22
N LEU A 211 8.63 -12.31 7.87
CA LEU A 211 9.44 -13.53 7.83
C LEU A 211 9.28 -14.25 6.48
N LEU A 212 8.07 -14.36 5.94
CA LEU A 212 7.83 -14.92 4.61
C LEU A 212 8.48 -14.04 3.53
N ALA A 213 8.47 -12.71 3.67
CA ALA A 213 9.19 -11.81 2.75
C ALA A 213 10.73 -11.95 2.83
N ARG A 214 11.28 -12.31 3.99
CA ARG A 214 12.73 -12.56 4.16
C ARG A 214 13.19 -13.94 3.71
N PHE A 215 12.32 -14.96 3.78
CA PHE A 215 12.61 -16.30 3.28
C PHE A 215 12.18 -16.52 1.82
N SER A 216 11.42 -15.58 1.24
CA SER A 216 11.13 -15.54 -0.19
C SER A 216 12.33 -14.97 -0.94
N SER A 217 13.31 -15.83 -1.24
CA SER A 217 14.31 -15.54 -2.27
C SER A 217 13.63 -15.32 -3.64
N PRO A 218 14.25 -14.62 -4.61
CA PRO A 218 13.66 -14.35 -5.92
C PRO A 218 13.26 -15.60 -6.73
N ASP A 219 13.80 -16.78 -6.38
CA ASP A 219 13.48 -18.08 -6.96
C ASP A 219 12.40 -18.88 -6.20
N GLY A 220 11.87 -18.30 -5.11
CA GLY A 220 11.03 -18.96 -4.11
C GLY A 220 9.55 -18.58 -4.15
N VAL A 221 9.02 -18.13 -5.29
CA VAL A 221 7.57 -18.25 -5.52
C VAL A 221 7.30 -19.75 -5.58
N GLY A 222 6.82 -20.30 -4.46
CA GLY A 222 6.83 -21.73 -4.17
C GLY A 222 6.46 -22.60 -5.37
N LEU A 223 7.16 -23.72 -5.52
CA LEU A 223 6.93 -24.75 -6.55
C LEU A 223 5.44 -24.98 -6.87
N GLU A 224 4.56 -24.84 -5.87
CA GLU A 224 3.11 -24.89 -5.99
C GLU A 224 2.49 -23.81 -6.89
N ALA A 225 2.88 -22.53 -6.74
CA ALA A 225 2.43 -21.42 -7.58
C ALA A 225 3.00 -21.53 -9.01
N GLY A 226 4.25 -22.00 -9.16
CA GLY A 226 4.86 -22.27 -10.46
C GLY A 226 4.19 -23.45 -11.21
N LEU A 227 3.79 -24.50 -10.48
CA LEU A 227 3.02 -25.63 -11.03
C LEU A 227 1.59 -25.21 -11.41
N LEU A 228 0.96 -24.32 -10.63
CA LEU A 228 -0.34 -23.72 -10.95
C LEU A 228 -0.28 -22.85 -12.21
N GLN A 229 0.78 -22.05 -12.38
CA GLN A 229 1.01 -21.22 -13.57
C GLN A 229 1.20 -22.09 -14.83
N ARG A 230 1.98 -23.18 -14.73
CA ARG A 230 2.18 -24.14 -15.82
C ARG A 230 0.93 -24.97 -16.16
N ALA A 231 0.05 -25.19 -15.19
CA ALA A 231 -1.18 -25.93 -15.38
C ALA A 231 -2.32 -25.09 -16.02
N MET A 232 -2.16 -23.76 -16.12
CA MET A 232 -3.20 -22.84 -16.63
C MET A 232 -2.68 -21.78 -17.64
N PRO A 233 -2.05 -22.17 -18.77
CA PRO A 233 -1.60 -21.19 -19.78
C PRO A 233 -2.77 -20.53 -20.53
N ALA A 234 -3.92 -21.22 -20.66
CA ALA A 234 -5.09 -20.74 -21.42
C ALA A 234 -6.01 -19.78 -20.64
N ALA A 235 -5.77 -19.53 -19.35
CA ALA A 235 -6.56 -18.59 -18.56
C ALA A 235 -6.18 -17.11 -18.80
N ASN A 236 -5.02 -16.86 -19.41
CA ASN A 236 -4.49 -15.52 -19.67
C ASN A 236 -4.63 -15.05 -21.12
N ALA A 237 -5.17 -15.89 -22.02
CA ALA A 237 -5.55 -15.50 -23.37
C ALA A 237 -7.02 -15.06 -23.43
N ALA A 238 -7.47 -14.30 -22.43
CA ALA A 238 -8.83 -13.77 -22.39
C ALA A 238 -8.86 -12.38 -23.03
N GLU A 239 -9.84 -12.18 -23.92
CA GLU A 239 -10.35 -10.89 -24.39
C GLU A 239 -10.31 -9.79 -23.32
N PRO A 240 -10.20 -8.50 -23.70
CA PRO A 240 -10.08 -7.39 -22.74
C PRO A 240 -11.19 -7.44 -21.70
N ARG A 241 -10.87 -8.01 -20.54
CA ARG A 241 -11.77 -8.03 -19.40
C ARG A 241 -11.74 -6.63 -18.79
N PRO A 242 -12.90 -6.05 -18.45
CA PRO A 242 -12.94 -4.79 -17.73
C PRO A 242 -12.13 -4.94 -16.44
N SER A 243 -11.23 -4.00 -16.18
CA SER A 243 -10.47 -3.98 -14.94
C SER A 243 -11.45 -3.86 -13.77
N VAL A 244 -11.19 -4.57 -12.66
CA VAL A 244 -12.05 -4.53 -11.45
C VAL A 244 -11.85 -3.21 -10.67
N LEU A 245 -11.25 -2.19 -11.28
CA LEU A 245 -10.99 -0.91 -10.65
C LEU A 245 -12.31 -0.16 -10.42
N PRO A 246 -12.54 0.42 -9.23
CA PRO A 246 -13.74 1.20 -8.98
C PRO A 246 -13.78 2.46 -9.86
N ILE A 247 -14.97 3.00 -10.06
CA ILE A 247 -15.13 4.36 -10.60
C ILE A 247 -15.16 5.29 -9.40
N GLU A 248 -14.12 6.11 -9.25
CA GLU A 248 -13.97 7.04 -8.13
C GLU A 248 -14.70 8.36 -8.41
N SER A 249 -14.65 8.83 -9.66
CA SER A 249 -15.34 10.05 -10.08
C SER A 249 -15.65 10.05 -11.57
N THR A 250 -16.75 10.70 -11.93
CA THR A 250 -17.19 10.96 -13.32
C THR A 250 -17.33 12.46 -13.62
N ARG A 251 -17.12 13.31 -12.61
CA ARG A 251 -17.36 14.75 -12.67
C ARG A 251 -16.05 15.53 -12.60
N VAL A 252 -15.14 15.25 -13.53
CA VAL A 252 -13.85 15.93 -13.65
C VAL A 252 -13.81 16.76 -14.94
N SER A 253 -13.04 17.85 -14.93
CA SER A 253 -12.92 18.75 -16.08
C SER A 253 -11.52 19.34 -16.17
N LEU A 254 -11.02 19.49 -17.39
CA LEU A 254 -9.78 20.22 -17.72
C LEU A 254 -10.07 21.66 -18.20
N GLU A 255 -11.32 22.10 -18.11
CA GLU A 255 -11.72 23.44 -18.52
C GLU A 255 -11.39 24.49 -17.48
N GLY A 256 -11.22 25.74 -17.93
CA GLY A 256 -10.95 26.88 -17.06
C GLY A 256 -9.48 27.12 -16.73
N GLY A 257 -8.57 26.31 -17.31
CA GLY A 257 -7.14 26.62 -17.33
C GLY A 257 -6.83 27.91 -18.10
N SER A 258 -5.84 28.65 -17.63
CA SER A 258 -5.47 29.97 -18.14
C SER A 258 -4.65 29.93 -19.44
N ASN A 259 -3.78 28.93 -19.58
CA ASN A 259 -2.87 28.79 -20.73
C ASN A 259 -2.48 27.32 -20.94
N TRP A 260 -2.38 26.89 -22.20
CA TRP A 260 -1.90 25.56 -22.58
C TRP A 260 -0.50 25.67 -23.18
N LEU A 261 0.40 24.84 -22.69
CA LEU A 261 1.81 24.73 -23.07
C LEU A 261 2.07 23.34 -23.66
N ASN A 262 2.99 23.25 -24.63
CA ASN A 262 3.32 22.04 -25.39
C ASN A 262 2.18 21.42 -26.23
N ALA A 263 0.96 21.95 -26.17
CA ALA A 263 -0.19 21.52 -26.97
C ALA A 263 -1.26 22.61 -27.03
N GLY A 264 -2.23 22.46 -27.95
CA GLY A 264 -3.47 23.23 -27.91
C GLY A 264 -4.41 22.78 -26.79
N PRO A 265 -5.49 23.54 -26.50
CA PRO A 265 -6.45 23.21 -25.45
C PRO A 265 -7.02 21.79 -25.55
N GLN A 266 -7.05 21.08 -24.43
CA GLN A 266 -7.64 19.73 -24.33
C GLN A 266 -8.86 19.74 -23.40
N SER A 267 -9.79 18.81 -23.64
CA SER A 267 -10.91 18.50 -22.75
C SER A 267 -11.01 16.99 -22.51
N ILE A 268 -11.63 16.59 -21.40
CA ILE A 268 -11.89 15.17 -21.13
C ILE A 268 -12.70 14.53 -22.27
N ALA A 269 -13.64 15.28 -22.87
CA ALA A 269 -14.42 14.82 -24.01
C ALA A 269 -13.54 14.56 -25.26
N SER A 270 -12.60 15.45 -25.56
CA SER A 270 -11.68 15.29 -26.70
C SER A 270 -10.68 14.14 -26.54
N LEU A 271 -10.42 13.73 -25.29
CA LEU A 271 -9.47 12.67 -24.94
C LEU A 271 -10.13 11.29 -24.79
N ARG A 272 -11.45 11.18 -25.01
CA ARG A 272 -12.14 9.87 -25.00
C ARG A 272 -11.53 8.90 -26.01
N GLY A 273 -11.53 7.62 -25.64
CA GLY A 273 -10.82 6.55 -26.35
C GLY A 273 -9.37 6.37 -25.90
N LYS A 274 -8.82 7.27 -25.10
CA LYS A 274 -7.45 7.20 -24.56
C LYS A 274 -7.47 7.10 -23.04
N VAL A 275 -6.47 6.43 -22.48
CA VAL A 275 -6.21 6.50 -21.04
C VAL A 275 -5.54 7.84 -20.75
N VAL A 276 -5.99 8.56 -19.73
CA VAL A 276 -5.45 9.88 -19.41
C VAL A 276 -4.84 9.87 -18.01
N LEU A 277 -3.56 10.22 -17.91
CA LEU A 277 -2.92 10.51 -16.62
C LEU A 277 -2.90 12.02 -16.42
N VAL A 278 -3.61 12.51 -15.41
CA VAL A 278 -3.56 13.90 -14.98
C VAL A 278 -2.60 14.00 -13.80
N ASN A 279 -1.56 14.83 -13.95
CA ASN A 279 -0.56 15.08 -12.91
C ASN A 279 -0.67 16.53 -12.43
N PHE A 280 -1.16 16.73 -11.21
CA PHE A 280 -1.15 18.04 -10.54
C PHE A 280 0.22 18.29 -9.93
N TRP A 281 0.84 19.40 -10.34
CA TRP A 281 2.21 19.70 -9.96
C TRP A 281 2.46 21.21 -9.96
N THR A 282 3.57 21.60 -9.33
CA THR A 282 4.19 22.92 -9.50
C THR A 282 5.71 22.75 -9.57
N TYR A 283 6.41 23.64 -10.28
CA TYR A 283 7.83 23.41 -10.59
C TYR A 283 8.78 23.69 -9.42
N SER A 284 8.36 24.44 -8.40
CA SER A 284 9.19 24.66 -7.20
C SER A 284 8.99 23.61 -6.09
N CYS A 285 8.03 22.67 -6.25
CA CYS A 285 7.74 21.65 -5.24
C CYS A 285 8.68 20.45 -5.37
N ILE A 286 9.48 20.16 -4.33
CA ILE A 286 10.43 19.03 -4.32
C ILE A 286 9.76 17.67 -4.54
N ASN A 287 8.59 17.45 -3.94
CA ASN A 287 7.84 16.20 -4.06
C ASN A 287 7.35 15.99 -5.51
N CYS A 288 6.93 17.08 -6.18
CA CYS A 288 6.61 17.06 -7.61
C CYS A 288 7.85 16.73 -8.44
N LEU A 289 8.99 17.40 -8.19
CA LEU A 289 10.24 17.17 -8.92
C LEU A 289 10.72 15.71 -8.82
N ARG A 290 10.49 15.04 -7.69
CA ARG A 290 10.79 13.61 -7.50
C ARG A 290 9.81 12.66 -8.18
N THR A 291 8.59 13.13 -8.44
CA THR A 291 7.54 12.37 -9.15
C THR A 291 7.69 12.49 -10.68
N LEU A 292 8.18 13.63 -11.18
CA LEU A 292 8.32 13.90 -12.62
C LEU A 292 9.09 12.84 -13.41
N PRO A 293 10.21 12.24 -12.93
CA PRO A 293 10.90 11.17 -13.65
C PRO A 293 10.00 10.01 -14.04
N TYR A 294 9.08 9.61 -13.16
CA TYR A 294 8.12 8.54 -13.41
C TYR A 294 7.07 8.96 -14.44
N VAL A 295 6.49 10.16 -14.27
CA VAL A 295 5.47 10.70 -15.18
C VAL A 295 6.02 10.86 -16.60
N LYS A 296 7.25 11.37 -16.74
CA LYS A 296 7.95 11.48 -18.02
C LYS A 296 8.15 10.13 -18.67
N ALA A 297 8.67 9.16 -17.92
CA ALA A 297 8.96 7.85 -18.46
C ALA A 297 7.68 7.06 -18.81
N TRP A 298 6.56 7.23 -18.08
CA TRP A 298 5.26 6.71 -18.49
C TRP A 298 4.73 7.40 -19.74
N SER A 299 4.87 8.73 -19.83
CA SER A 299 4.47 9.52 -21.01
C SER A 299 5.18 9.06 -22.27
N GLU A 300 6.44 8.65 -22.16
CA GLU A 300 7.22 8.13 -23.27
C GLU A 300 6.87 6.67 -23.59
N LYS A 301 6.92 5.77 -22.59
CA LYS A 301 6.68 4.33 -22.77
C LYS A 301 5.28 4.00 -23.31
N TYR A 302 4.25 4.73 -22.87
CA TYR A 302 2.86 4.37 -23.16
C TYR A 302 2.17 5.26 -24.20
N ARG A 303 2.88 6.24 -24.76
CA ARG A 303 2.33 7.19 -25.75
C ARG A 303 1.64 6.48 -26.90
N ASP A 304 2.36 5.54 -27.52
CA ASP A 304 1.91 4.83 -28.72
C ASP A 304 0.88 3.73 -28.40
N ARG A 305 0.67 3.44 -27.11
CA ARG A 305 -0.33 2.50 -26.62
C ARG A 305 -1.65 3.18 -26.24
N GLY A 306 -1.74 4.50 -26.36
CA GLY A 306 -2.95 5.27 -26.08
C GLY A 306 -2.98 5.95 -24.71
N LEU A 307 -1.84 6.11 -24.02
CA LEU A 307 -1.74 6.99 -22.84
C LEU A 307 -1.54 8.44 -23.29
N VAL A 308 -2.32 9.35 -22.72
CA VAL A 308 -2.06 10.80 -22.76
C VAL A 308 -1.77 11.28 -21.35
N VAL A 309 -0.65 11.98 -21.18
CA VAL A 309 -0.32 12.66 -19.93
C VAL A 309 -0.67 14.13 -20.06
N VAL A 310 -1.39 14.67 -19.08
CA VAL A 310 -1.68 16.10 -18.96
C VAL A 310 -1.13 16.59 -17.62
N GLY A 311 -0.13 17.46 -17.66
CA GLY A 311 0.34 18.14 -16.46
C GLY A 311 -0.56 19.33 -16.15
N VAL A 312 -1.25 19.32 -15.01
CA VAL A 312 -1.97 20.49 -14.52
C VAL A 312 -1.02 21.24 -13.59
N HIS A 313 -0.47 22.34 -14.09
CA HIS A 313 0.40 23.22 -13.31
C HIS A 313 -0.47 24.13 -12.44
N ALA A 314 -0.62 23.78 -11.17
CA ALA A 314 -1.37 24.55 -10.18
C ALA A 314 -0.37 25.30 -9.29
N PRO A 315 -0.25 26.64 -9.42
CA PRO A 315 0.83 27.40 -8.79
C PRO A 315 0.65 27.55 -7.29
N GLU A 316 1.68 27.24 -6.52
CA GLU A 316 1.72 27.42 -5.07
C GLU A 316 2.04 28.87 -4.67
N PHE A 317 2.87 29.54 -5.47
CA PHE A 317 3.31 30.92 -5.29
C PHE A 317 2.97 31.81 -6.50
N ALA A 318 2.96 33.13 -6.29
CA ALA A 318 2.60 34.09 -7.33
C ALA A 318 3.52 34.04 -8.57
N PHE A 319 4.83 33.84 -8.37
CA PHE A 319 5.82 33.79 -9.47
C PHE A 319 5.62 32.57 -10.38
N GLU A 320 4.91 31.53 -9.92
CA GLU A 320 4.59 30.33 -10.69
C GLU A 320 3.36 30.54 -11.60
N ARG A 321 2.64 31.66 -11.47
CA ARG A 321 1.54 32.03 -12.37
C ARG A 321 2.04 32.59 -13.70
N GLU A 322 3.27 33.09 -13.73
CA GLU A 322 3.88 33.69 -14.91
C GLU A 322 4.21 32.62 -15.96
N ALA A 323 3.61 32.73 -17.14
CA ALA A 323 3.78 31.74 -18.21
C ALA A 323 5.24 31.58 -18.66
N GLY A 324 6.04 32.66 -18.63
CA GLY A 324 7.46 32.61 -18.98
C GLY A 324 8.26 31.68 -18.07
N ASN A 325 8.07 31.81 -16.75
CA ASN A 325 8.75 30.99 -15.74
C ASN A 325 8.34 29.51 -15.87
N VAL A 326 7.04 29.24 -16.08
CA VAL A 326 6.57 27.86 -16.31
C VAL A 326 7.17 27.30 -17.59
N GLN A 327 7.22 28.07 -18.68
CA GLN A 327 7.78 27.61 -19.95
C GLN A 327 9.28 27.32 -19.85
N GLU A 328 10.03 28.10 -19.07
CA GLU A 328 11.44 27.83 -18.77
C GLU A 328 11.61 26.56 -17.96
N ALA A 329 10.84 26.40 -16.87
CA ALA A 329 10.84 25.18 -16.08
C ALA A 329 10.50 23.93 -16.90
N LEU A 330 9.57 24.01 -17.86
CA LEU A 330 9.27 22.90 -18.77
C LEU A 330 10.49 22.49 -19.62
N ARG A 331 11.27 23.47 -20.11
CA ARG A 331 12.50 23.20 -20.87
C ARG A 331 13.55 22.55 -19.98
N ASP A 332 13.81 23.13 -18.81
CA ASP A 332 14.86 22.67 -17.90
C ASP A 332 14.58 21.27 -17.35
N LEU A 333 13.31 20.97 -17.06
CA LEU A 333 12.87 19.66 -16.57
C LEU A 333 12.68 18.63 -17.70
N GLY A 334 12.78 19.05 -18.97
CA GLY A 334 12.58 18.21 -20.14
C GLY A 334 11.16 17.62 -20.21
N ILE A 335 10.15 18.45 -19.95
CA ILE A 335 8.74 18.06 -20.00
C ILE A 335 8.19 18.37 -21.40
N SER A 336 7.86 17.32 -22.15
CA SER A 336 7.35 17.44 -23.52
C SER A 336 5.86 17.16 -23.67
N TYR A 337 5.20 16.62 -22.64
CA TYR A 337 3.76 16.34 -22.68
C TYR A 337 2.93 17.63 -22.50
N PRO A 338 1.65 17.63 -22.89
CA PRO A 338 0.73 18.76 -22.68
C PRO A 338 0.69 19.24 -21.23
N VAL A 339 0.78 20.55 -21.01
CA VAL A 339 0.66 21.17 -19.70
C VAL A 339 -0.36 22.30 -19.75
N VAL A 340 -1.23 22.40 -18.75
CA VAL A 340 -2.18 23.50 -18.59
C VAL A 340 -1.89 24.24 -17.29
N GLN A 341 -1.81 25.58 -17.36
CA GLN A 341 -1.67 26.43 -16.17
C GLN A 341 -3.04 26.67 -15.54
N ASP A 342 -3.25 26.18 -14.33
CA ASP A 342 -4.48 26.35 -13.56
C ASP A 342 -4.35 27.47 -12.51
N ASN A 343 -4.00 28.67 -12.97
CA ASN A 343 -3.71 29.83 -12.12
C ASN A 343 -4.88 30.26 -11.20
N GLN A 344 -6.10 29.84 -11.50
CA GLN A 344 -7.30 30.12 -10.69
C GLN A 344 -7.80 28.88 -9.94
N PHE A 345 -7.07 27.76 -9.95
CA PHE A 345 -7.43 26.49 -9.29
C PHE A 345 -8.80 25.94 -9.70
N ARG A 346 -9.23 26.17 -10.96
CA ARG A 346 -10.53 25.70 -11.46
C ARG A 346 -10.47 24.20 -11.74
N ILE A 347 -9.41 23.73 -12.39
CA ILE A 347 -9.19 22.31 -12.68
C ILE A 347 -8.92 21.56 -11.37
N TRP A 348 -8.06 22.11 -10.51
CA TRP A 348 -7.77 21.61 -9.16
C TRP A 348 -9.05 21.34 -8.36
N ARG A 349 -9.95 22.34 -8.26
CA ARG A 349 -11.24 22.17 -7.57
C ARG A 349 -12.19 21.20 -8.28
N ALA A 350 -12.17 21.14 -9.62
CA ALA A 350 -12.99 20.19 -10.38
C ALA A 350 -12.59 18.73 -10.12
N PHE A 351 -11.32 18.47 -9.81
CA PHE A 351 -10.83 17.16 -9.39
C PHE A 351 -10.97 16.90 -7.89
N GLY A 352 -11.35 17.91 -7.10
CA GLY A 352 -11.40 17.82 -5.64
C GLY A 352 -10.02 17.64 -5.00
N ASP A 353 -8.97 18.10 -5.68
CA ASP A 353 -7.59 17.90 -5.23
C ASP A 353 -7.24 18.78 -4.02
N GLN A 354 -6.26 18.34 -3.25
CA GLN A 354 -5.79 19.00 -2.03
C GLN A 354 -4.26 18.91 -1.84
N TYR A 355 -3.52 18.26 -2.74
CA TYR A 355 -2.11 17.95 -2.52
C TYR A 355 -1.24 18.12 -3.75
N TRP A 356 0.01 18.52 -3.54
CA TRP A 356 1.08 18.44 -4.54
C TRP A 356 2.10 17.35 -4.16
N PRO A 357 2.50 16.46 -5.08
CA PRO A 357 1.83 16.13 -6.34
C PRO A 357 0.54 15.33 -6.10
N ALA A 358 -0.33 15.29 -7.11
CA ALA A 358 -1.44 14.34 -7.16
C ALA A 358 -1.58 13.75 -8.58
N LEU A 359 -1.75 12.44 -8.65
CA LEU A 359 -1.99 11.72 -9.90
C LEU A 359 -3.44 11.25 -9.94
N TYR A 360 -4.09 11.41 -11.10
CA TYR A 360 -5.38 10.82 -11.39
C TYR A 360 -5.30 10.05 -12.71
N VAL A 361 -5.72 8.79 -12.70
CA VAL A 361 -5.75 7.95 -13.91
C VAL A 361 -7.19 7.77 -14.35
N LEU A 362 -7.48 8.22 -15.57
CA LEU A 362 -8.80 8.14 -16.19
C LEU A 362 -8.80 7.06 -17.27
N ASP A 363 -9.90 6.31 -17.33
CA ASP A 363 -10.14 5.35 -18.41
C ASP A 363 -10.51 6.02 -19.74
N ALA A 364 -10.64 5.21 -20.79
CA ALA A 364 -11.03 5.65 -22.13
C ALA A 364 -12.40 6.34 -22.20
N GLN A 365 -13.24 6.23 -21.17
CA GLN A 365 -14.53 6.94 -21.10
C GLN A 365 -14.42 8.30 -20.40
N GLY A 366 -13.24 8.63 -19.85
CA GLY A 366 -12.97 9.85 -19.09
C GLY A 366 -13.40 9.77 -17.63
N ARG A 367 -13.48 8.55 -17.05
CA ARG A 367 -13.84 8.34 -15.65
C ARG A 367 -12.58 8.12 -14.83
N VAL A 368 -12.49 8.71 -13.65
CA VAL A 368 -11.37 8.47 -12.72
C VAL A 368 -11.49 7.06 -12.16
N ARG A 369 -10.43 6.27 -12.30
CA ARG A 369 -10.35 4.88 -11.83
C ARG A 369 -9.29 4.66 -10.75
N HIS A 370 -8.46 5.67 -10.51
CA HIS A 370 -7.44 5.68 -9.48
C HIS A 370 -6.95 7.11 -9.24
N HIS A 371 -6.61 7.41 -7.99
CA HIS A 371 -5.82 8.57 -7.61
C HIS A 371 -4.65 8.17 -6.70
N GLN A 372 -3.59 8.97 -6.71
CA GLN A 372 -2.46 8.88 -5.78
C GLN A 372 -2.14 10.30 -5.29
N PHE A 373 -2.25 10.51 -3.98
CA PHE A 373 -1.87 11.77 -3.34
C PHE A 373 -0.45 11.69 -2.79
N GLY A 374 0.30 12.77 -2.98
CA GLY A 374 1.68 12.89 -2.54
C GLY A 374 2.69 12.07 -3.36
N GLU A 375 3.96 12.19 -2.98
CA GLU A 375 5.08 11.45 -3.58
C GLU A 375 4.93 9.94 -3.30
N GLY A 376 5.17 9.10 -4.33
CA GLY A 376 5.19 7.64 -4.21
C GLY A 376 4.08 6.93 -4.99
N GLY A 377 3.77 5.68 -4.61
CA GLY A 377 2.72 4.88 -5.26
C GLY A 377 3.02 4.45 -6.71
N TYR A 378 4.21 4.75 -7.24
CA TYR A 378 4.52 4.64 -8.67
C TYR A 378 4.24 3.26 -9.27
N ALA A 379 4.64 2.18 -8.60
CA ALA A 379 4.40 0.82 -9.08
C ALA A 379 2.91 0.44 -9.11
N ALA A 380 2.11 0.96 -8.17
CA ALA A 380 0.67 0.74 -8.17
C ALA A 380 -0.01 1.55 -9.27
N SER A 381 0.36 2.82 -9.43
CA SER A 381 -0.17 3.69 -10.48
C SER A 381 0.20 3.19 -11.88
N GLU A 382 1.42 2.68 -12.10
CA GLU A 382 1.81 2.09 -13.38
C GLU A 382 0.98 0.84 -13.72
N ARG A 383 0.72 -0.04 -12.75
CA ARG A 383 -0.16 -1.20 -12.97
C ARG A 383 -1.57 -0.80 -13.37
N VAL A 384 -2.12 0.25 -12.73
CA VAL A 384 -3.43 0.79 -13.10
C VAL A 384 -3.41 1.33 -14.53
N ILE A 385 -2.37 2.08 -14.92
CA ILE A 385 -2.20 2.56 -16.28
C ILE A 385 -2.21 1.38 -17.25
N GLU A 386 -1.45 0.32 -16.98
CA GLU A 386 -1.41 -0.89 -17.82
C GLU A 386 -2.75 -1.64 -17.88
N ASP A 387 -3.47 -1.75 -16.76
CA ASP A 387 -4.80 -2.36 -16.69
C ASP A 387 -5.81 -1.58 -17.55
N LEU A 388 -5.82 -0.25 -17.45
CA LEU A 388 -6.74 0.59 -18.22
C LEU A 388 -6.38 0.63 -19.71
N LEU A 389 -5.08 0.57 -20.05
CA LEU A 389 -4.66 0.46 -21.44
C LEU A 389 -5.13 -0.87 -22.05
N ARG A 390 -5.03 -1.98 -21.28
CA ARG A 390 -5.58 -3.29 -21.70
C ARG A 390 -7.10 -3.25 -21.84
N GLU A 391 -7.81 -2.63 -20.90
CA GLU A 391 -9.27 -2.42 -20.98
C GLU A 391 -9.66 -1.60 -22.21
N ALA A 392 -8.84 -0.62 -22.61
CA ALA A 392 -9.02 0.17 -23.82
C ALA A 392 -8.64 -0.57 -25.13
N GLY A 393 -8.23 -1.84 -25.05
CA GLY A 393 -7.87 -2.66 -26.22
C GLY A 393 -6.43 -2.49 -26.71
N ALA A 394 -5.55 -1.85 -25.93
CA ALA A 394 -4.14 -1.75 -26.31
C ALA A 394 -3.47 -3.14 -26.29
N PRO A 395 -2.60 -3.45 -27.26
CA PRO A 395 -1.87 -4.72 -27.28
C PRO A 395 -1.03 -4.88 -26.01
N ALA A 396 -0.83 -6.13 -25.59
CA ALA A 396 0.01 -6.46 -24.43
C ALA A 396 1.42 -5.91 -24.64
N GLY A 397 1.86 -5.01 -23.76
CA GLY A 397 3.21 -4.44 -23.78
C GLY A 397 4.22 -5.35 -23.09
N ALA A 398 5.50 -5.01 -23.21
CA ALA A 398 6.56 -5.65 -22.44
C ALA A 398 6.25 -5.52 -20.93
N ALA A 399 6.36 -6.63 -20.20
CA ALA A 399 5.99 -6.74 -18.78
C ALA A 399 6.98 -6.04 -17.80
N THR A 400 7.91 -5.24 -18.33
CA THR A 400 8.95 -4.58 -17.52
C THR A 400 8.47 -3.22 -17.04
N ALA A 401 8.38 -3.04 -15.72
CA ALA A 401 8.08 -1.75 -15.11
C ALA A 401 9.07 -0.66 -15.55
N VAL A 402 8.61 0.59 -15.60
CA VAL A 402 9.46 1.73 -15.94
C VAL A 402 10.63 1.87 -14.96
N GLN A 403 11.83 2.11 -15.50
CA GLN A 403 12.98 2.55 -14.75
C GLN A 403 13.10 4.07 -14.90
N ALA A 404 12.67 4.82 -13.89
CA ALA A 404 12.76 6.28 -13.89
C ALA A 404 14.18 6.75 -13.51
N ASP A 405 14.65 7.85 -14.09
CA ASP A 405 15.92 8.48 -13.69
C ASP A 405 15.74 9.23 -12.36
N THR A 406 16.07 8.57 -11.26
CA THR A 406 15.93 9.09 -9.88
C THR A 406 17.23 9.70 -9.34
N ARG A 407 18.13 10.16 -10.22
CA ARG A 407 19.35 10.87 -9.79
C ARG A 407 19.07 12.34 -9.48
N GLY A 408 20.02 13.00 -8.80
CA GLY A 408 19.96 14.43 -8.52
C GLY A 408 18.73 14.80 -7.68
N VAL A 409 17.92 15.73 -8.17
CA VAL A 409 16.67 16.17 -7.52
C VAL A 409 15.59 15.08 -7.55
N GLY A 410 15.66 14.15 -8.50
CA GLY A 410 14.74 13.02 -8.64
C GLY A 410 14.91 11.92 -7.60
N LEU A 411 15.92 12.02 -6.73
CA LEU A 411 16.18 11.05 -5.68
C LEU A 411 15.11 11.15 -4.59
N ALA A 412 14.42 10.04 -4.35
CA ALA A 412 13.34 9.95 -3.39
C ALA A 412 13.75 10.38 -1.97
N ALA A 413 12.74 10.80 -1.20
CA ALA A 413 12.94 11.20 0.18
C ALA A 413 13.52 10.07 1.05
N ASP A 414 14.40 10.39 2.01
CA ASP A 414 14.67 9.43 3.10
C ASP A 414 13.54 9.47 4.15
N ALA A 415 12.44 8.78 3.83
CA ALA A 415 11.25 8.74 4.66
C ALA A 415 11.50 8.18 6.09
N ALA A 416 12.54 7.37 6.29
CA ALA A 416 12.84 6.80 7.61
C ALA A 416 13.34 7.87 8.58
N THR A 417 14.09 8.86 8.08
CA THR A 417 14.79 9.86 8.90
C THR A 417 14.22 11.27 8.77
N LEU A 418 13.32 11.51 7.79
CA LEU A 418 12.62 12.78 7.59
C LEU A 418 11.75 13.14 8.82
N ARG A 419 12.06 14.25 9.49
CA ARG A 419 11.29 14.81 10.61
C ARG A 419 10.92 16.28 10.40
N SER A 420 11.39 16.87 9.31
CA SER A 420 11.06 18.24 8.89
C SER A 420 10.09 18.21 7.73
N GLY A 421 8.99 18.94 7.87
CA GLY A 421 8.03 19.19 6.79
C GLY A 421 8.24 20.56 6.17
N GLU A 422 7.49 20.85 5.12
CA GLU A 422 7.52 22.15 4.45
C GLU A 422 7.32 23.30 5.44
N THR A 423 8.16 24.33 5.29
CA THR A 423 8.25 25.47 6.19
C THR A 423 8.20 26.76 5.38
N TYR A 424 7.01 27.34 5.30
CA TYR A 424 6.75 28.63 4.66
C TYR A 424 7.39 29.78 5.44
N LEU A 425 7.92 30.75 4.70
CA LEU A 425 8.57 31.94 5.24
C LEU A 425 7.66 33.18 5.20
N GLY A 426 6.74 33.26 4.24
CA GLY A 426 5.72 34.30 4.17
C GLY A 426 4.64 34.16 5.25
N TYR A 427 4.17 35.30 5.78
CA TYR A 427 3.30 35.30 6.96
C TYR A 427 1.87 34.79 6.73
N GLU A 428 1.40 34.63 5.49
CA GLU A 428 0.05 34.08 5.23
C GLU A 428 -0.01 32.57 5.47
N LYS A 429 1.04 31.84 5.06
CA LYS A 429 1.12 30.38 5.17
C LYS A 429 2.06 29.91 6.30
N ALA A 430 2.93 30.77 6.82
CA ALA A 430 3.78 30.44 7.95
C ALA A 430 2.93 30.16 9.20
N ALA A 431 2.73 28.87 9.50
CA ALA A 431 1.91 28.44 10.62
C ALA A 431 2.65 28.62 11.96
N GLY A 432 2.21 29.60 12.77
CA GLY A 432 2.45 29.65 14.22
C GLY A 432 3.93 29.59 14.64
N PRO A 433 4.28 28.96 15.79
CA PRO A 433 5.56 29.14 16.50
C PRO A 433 6.82 28.57 15.81
N ARG A 434 6.78 28.38 14.47
CA ARG A 434 7.92 27.96 13.65
C ARG A 434 8.86 29.13 13.28
N VAL A 435 8.45 30.36 13.57
CA VAL A 435 9.30 31.55 13.47
C VAL A 435 9.90 31.83 14.84
N ALA A 436 11.23 31.81 14.94
CA ALA A 436 11.92 32.09 16.20
C ALA A 436 11.95 33.59 16.53
N VAL A 437 11.71 34.47 15.54
CA VAL A 437 11.71 35.93 15.67
C VAL A 437 10.30 36.50 15.78
N SER A 438 10.17 37.69 16.42
CA SER A 438 8.93 38.46 16.42
C SER A 438 8.67 39.08 15.04
N ALA A 439 7.84 38.43 14.22
CA ALA A 439 7.52 38.86 12.86
C ALA A 439 6.75 40.19 12.84
N VAL A 440 7.29 41.19 12.14
CA VAL A 440 6.60 42.45 11.82
C VAL A 440 6.25 42.44 10.32
N PRO A 441 4.96 42.33 9.95
CA PRO A 441 4.54 42.29 8.56
C PRO A 441 4.83 43.59 7.81
N ASP A 442 5.18 43.47 6.52
CA ASP A 442 5.25 44.53 5.52
C ASP A 442 6.20 45.71 5.78
N GLN A 443 6.99 45.67 6.84
CA GLN A 443 7.94 46.71 7.20
C GLN A 443 9.38 46.19 7.20
N PRO A 444 10.35 47.00 6.74
CA PRO A 444 11.76 46.70 6.93
C PRO A 444 12.12 46.69 8.41
N VAL A 445 12.63 45.57 8.91
CA VAL A 445 13.07 45.41 10.30
C VAL A 445 14.46 44.78 10.33
N ASN A 446 15.30 45.25 11.24
CA ASN A 446 16.60 44.64 11.50
C ASN A 446 16.47 43.54 12.55
N TYR A 447 16.41 42.29 12.10
CA TYR A 447 16.23 41.12 12.95
C TYR A 447 17.55 40.68 13.58
N ARG A 448 17.46 40.17 14.81
CA ARG A 448 18.55 39.48 15.49
C ARG A 448 18.24 37.97 15.50
N PRO A 449 19.26 37.12 15.28
CA PRO A 449 19.04 35.68 15.26
C PRO A 449 18.69 35.18 16.66
N ASP A 450 17.63 34.38 16.74
CA ASP A 450 17.20 33.70 17.96
C ASP A 450 17.62 32.21 17.97
N PRO A 451 17.79 31.58 19.14
CA PRO A 451 18.10 30.16 19.22
C PRO A 451 17.06 29.29 18.50
N LEU A 452 17.53 28.43 17.59
CA LEU A 452 16.66 27.60 16.77
C LEU A 452 16.31 26.27 17.44
N LEU A 453 15.01 26.00 17.58
CA LEU A 453 14.47 24.67 17.86
C LEU A 453 14.31 23.88 16.56
N LEU A 454 14.10 22.57 16.65
CA LEU A 454 13.86 21.76 15.46
C LEU A 454 12.60 22.24 14.73
N ASN A 455 12.68 22.38 13.41
CA ASN A 455 11.62 22.87 12.52
C ASN A 455 11.27 24.35 12.74
N THR A 456 12.18 25.14 13.30
CA THR A 456 12.04 26.60 13.38
C THR A 456 13.10 27.30 12.53
N TRP A 457 12.77 28.50 12.09
CA TRP A 457 13.64 29.36 11.32
C TRP A 457 13.77 30.76 11.94
N SER A 458 14.82 31.48 11.58
CA SER A 458 15.14 32.82 12.10
C SER A 458 15.81 33.68 11.01
N LEU A 459 15.80 34.98 11.22
CA LEU A 459 16.40 35.99 10.35
C LEU A 459 17.45 36.79 11.12
N ALA A 460 18.49 37.23 10.42
CA ALA A 460 19.43 38.23 10.90
C ALA A 460 19.67 39.29 9.82
N GLY A 461 19.73 40.56 10.21
CA GLY A 461 19.91 41.70 9.29
C GLY A 461 18.59 42.35 8.88
N ASN A 462 18.63 43.20 7.85
CA ASN A 462 17.48 43.98 7.40
C ASN A 462 16.57 43.17 6.45
N TRP A 463 15.36 42.84 6.91
CA TRP A 463 14.39 42.03 6.18
C TRP A 463 13.00 42.64 6.16
N THR A 464 12.25 42.37 5.10
CA THR A 464 10.81 42.63 5.01
C THR A 464 10.07 41.31 4.88
N LEU A 465 9.08 41.07 5.75
CA LEU A 465 8.20 39.89 5.65
C LEU A 465 6.99 40.24 4.79
N ARG A 466 6.72 39.45 3.77
CA ARG A 466 5.61 39.59 2.81
C ARG A 466 4.63 38.43 2.96
N PRO A 467 3.43 38.51 2.35
CA PRO A 467 2.45 37.43 2.40
C PRO A 467 3.01 36.04 2.09
N GLU A 468 3.77 35.92 0.99
CA GLU A 468 4.26 34.65 0.44
C GLU A 468 5.78 34.42 0.64
N TRP A 469 6.58 35.46 0.94
CA TRP A 469 8.04 35.36 1.05
C TRP A 469 8.64 36.30 2.11
N VAL A 470 9.93 36.17 2.35
CA VAL A 470 10.77 37.14 3.08
C VAL A 470 11.81 37.72 2.14
N GLU A 471 12.05 39.02 2.23
CA GLU A 471 12.96 39.75 1.34
C GLU A 471 14.13 40.38 2.10
N ALA A 472 15.36 40.06 1.69
CA ALA A 472 16.57 40.69 2.21
C ALA A 472 16.72 42.09 1.60
N ASN A 473 16.59 43.14 2.40
CA ASN A 473 16.65 44.52 1.91
C ASN A 473 18.10 45.00 1.69
N GLU A 474 19.07 44.38 2.38
CA GLU A 474 20.49 44.77 2.36
C GLU A 474 21.40 43.54 2.18
N PRO A 475 22.62 43.71 1.65
CA PRO A 475 23.64 42.66 1.65
C PRO A 475 24.00 42.22 3.07
N GLY A 476 24.31 40.94 3.25
CA GLY A 476 24.70 40.36 4.53
C GLY A 476 23.54 39.84 5.38
N GLY A 477 22.29 39.96 4.92
CA GLY A 477 21.14 39.30 5.55
C GLY A 477 21.32 37.79 5.62
N ALA A 478 20.95 37.18 6.75
CA ALA A 478 21.02 35.74 6.96
C ALA A 478 19.63 35.14 7.26
N LEU A 479 19.37 33.98 6.67
CA LEU A 479 18.19 33.15 6.91
C LEU A 479 18.65 31.79 7.42
N SER A 480 18.17 31.35 8.57
CA SER A 480 18.60 30.10 9.18
C SER A 480 17.43 29.21 9.55
N VAL A 481 17.56 27.89 9.36
CA VAL A 481 16.57 26.90 9.78
C VAL A 481 17.26 25.70 10.42
N ARG A 482 16.68 25.17 11.50
CA ARG A 482 17.12 23.90 12.09
C ARG A 482 16.19 22.79 11.65
N PHE A 483 16.74 21.76 11.02
CA PHE A 483 15.98 20.71 10.36
C PHE A 483 16.57 19.31 10.66
N GLN A 484 15.81 18.27 10.33
CA GLN A 484 16.24 16.88 10.36
C GLN A 484 15.67 16.16 9.13
N ALA A 485 16.50 16.07 8.10
CA ALA A 485 16.25 15.41 6.82
C ALA A 485 17.61 15.17 6.12
N ARG A 486 17.68 14.31 5.10
CA ARG A 486 18.91 14.13 4.31
C ARG A 486 19.18 15.37 3.47
N ASP A 487 18.15 15.82 2.75
CA ASP A 487 18.21 16.97 1.85
C ASP A 487 17.52 18.19 2.49
N ALA A 488 18.11 19.37 2.32
CA ALA A 488 17.46 20.65 2.60
C ALA A 488 17.49 21.54 1.36
N ASN A 489 16.32 22.05 0.99
CA ASN A 489 16.11 22.87 -0.18
C ASN A 489 15.41 24.18 0.22
N LEU A 490 15.62 25.22 -0.56
CA LEU A 490 14.97 26.51 -0.39
C LEU A 490 14.35 26.94 -1.72
N VAL A 491 13.08 27.30 -1.69
CA VAL A 491 12.44 28.03 -2.79
C VAL A 491 12.89 29.48 -2.67
N LEU A 492 13.71 29.93 -3.62
CA LEU A 492 14.43 31.18 -3.59
C LEU A 492 14.29 31.87 -4.96
N GLY A 493 14.28 33.20 -4.98
CA GLY A 493 14.31 33.96 -6.22
C GLY A 493 14.83 35.39 -6.03
N PRO A 494 15.26 36.06 -7.10
CA PRO A 494 15.66 37.45 -7.06
C PRO A 494 14.46 38.40 -7.17
N ALA A 495 14.49 39.53 -6.44
CA ALA A 495 13.40 40.51 -6.42
C ALA A 495 13.22 41.29 -7.74
N ALA A 496 14.31 41.51 -8.48
CA ALA A 496 14.37 42.34 -9.68
C ALA A 496 15.06 41.64 -10.86
N GLY A 497 15.06 40.30 -10.89
CA GLY A 497 15.69 39.51 -11.95
C GLY A 497 17.23 39.60 -12.00
N GLN A 498 17.86 40.33 -11.07
CA GLN A 498 19.31 40.32 -10.93
C GLN A 498 19.75 39.12 -10.09
N PRO A 499 20.73 38.32 -10.56
CA PRO A 499 21.22 37.18 -9.79
C PRO A 499 21.71 37.60 -8.40
N VAL A 500 21.28 36.87 -7.38
CA VAL A 500 21.66 37.12 -5.98
C VAL A 500 22.63 36.04 -5.55
N ARG A 501 23.86 36.42 -5.17
CA ARG A 501 24.83 35.47 -4.64
C ARG A 501 24.53 35.20 -3.18
N PHE A 502 24.71 33.96 -2.76
CA PHE A 502 24.54 33.55 -1.37
C PHE A 502 25.61 32.55 -0.95
N ARG A 503 25.78 32.42 0.36
CA ARG A 503 26.67 31.43 0.97
C ARG A 503 25.95 30.64 2.05
N VAL A 504 25.98 29.32 1.92
CA VAL A 504 25.42 28.34 2.84
C VAL A 504 26.47 27.90 3.85
N LEU A 505 26.06 27.86 5.11
CA LEU A 505 26.80 27.26 6.21
C LEU A 505 25.93 26.16 6.84
N LEU A 506 26.53 25.00 7.07
CA LEU A 506 25.94 23.87 7.77
C LEU A 506 26.60 23.75 9.15
N ASP A 507 25.83 23.97 10.20
CA ASP A 507 26.30 24.07 11.59
C ASP A 507 27.48 25.07 11.75
N GLY A 508 27.41 26.20 11.05
CA GLY A 508 28.40 27.27 11.09
C GLY A 508 29.67 27.01 10.27
N GLN A 509 29.76 25.91 9.54
CA GLN A 509 30.89 25.57 8.66
C GLN A 509 30.43 25.45 7.20
N PRO A 510 31.34 25.58 6.21
CA PRO A 510 31.01 25.22 4.83
C PRO A 510 30.48 23.78 4.73
N PRO A 511 29.54 23.49 3.82
CA PRO A 511 28.92 22.17 3.72
C PRO A 511 29.90 21.05 3.32
N GLY A 512 31.02 21.38 2.66
CA GLY A 512 32.02 20.40 2.26
C GLY A 512 31.39 19.32 1.36
N PRO A 513 31.51 18.02 1.67
CA PRO A 513 30.90 16.95 0.88
C PRO A 513 29.37 16.88 1.00
N ASP A 514 28.77 17.55 2.00
CA ASP A 514 27.32 17.55 2.21
C ASP A 514 26.61 18.65 1.39
N HIS A 515 27.29 19.25 0.42
CA HIS A 515 26.73 20.30 -0.43
C HIS A 515 25.62 19.77 -1.35
N GLY A 516 24.60 20.59 -1.57
CA GLY A 516 23.55 20.29 -2.52
C GLY A 516 23.97 20.53 -3.97
N ALA A 517 23.08 20.21 -4.92
CA ALA A 517 23.36 20.38 -6.35
C ALA A 517 23.54 21.85 -6.79
N ASP A 518 22.95 22.80 -6.06
CA ASP A 518 22.96 24.23 -6.41
C ASP A 518 24.00 25.04 -5.61
N VAL A 519 24.87 24.36 -4.86
CA VAL A 519 25.83 24.98 -3.94
C VAL A 519 27.16 24.26 -4.05
N ASP A 520 28.28 24.99 -4.06
CA ASP A 520 29.62 24.38 -4.04
C ASP A 520 30.03 23.88 -2.64
N ALA A 521 31.16 23.17 -2.54
CA ALA A 521 31.66 22.65 -1.27
C ALA A 521 32.03 23.75 -0.25
N GLN A 522 32.29 24.98 -0.70
CA GLN A 522 32.58 26.15 0.14
C GLN A 522 31.30 26.88 0.59
N GLY A 523 30.14 26.42 0.09
CA GLY A 523 28.82 26.94 0.39
C GLY A 523 28.33 28.01 -0.58
N ASN A 524 29.07 28.37 -1.64
CA ASN A 524 28.64 29.45 -2.52
C ASN A 524 27.59 28.97 -3.53
N GLY A 525 26.58 29.80 -3.77
CA GLY A 525 25.55 29.59 -4.77
C GLY A 525 25.07 30.92 -5.34
N VAL A 526 24.31 30.84 -6.44
CA VAL A 526 23.73 32.01 -7.11
C VAL A 526 22.27 31.72 -7.39
N ALA A 527 21.39 32.62 -6.98
CA ALA A 527 19.97 32.58 -7.28
C ALA A 527 19.67 33.50 -8.47
N ASP A 528 19.51 32.91 -9.65
CA ASP A 528 19.28 33.58 -10.92
C ASP A 528 17.83 33.49 -11.40
N ALA A 529 17.07 32.51 -10.91
CA ALA A 529 15.63 32.33 -11.16
C ALA A 529 14.85 32.05 -9.88
N SER A 530 13.54 32.31 -9.90
CA SER A 530 12.63 31.90 -8.82
C SER A 530 12.30 30.42 -8.96
N ARG A 531 12.98 29.55 -8.21
CA ARG A 531 12.83 28.08 -8.27
C ARG A 531 13.26 27.43 -6.95
N LEU A 532 13.22 26.10 -6.92
CA LEU A 532 13.83 25.31 -5.85
C LEU A 532 15.35 25.23 -6.03
N TYR A 533 16.10 25.49 -4.95
CA TYR A 533 17.55 25.30 -4.87
C TYR A 533 17.85 24.24 -3.80
N GLN A 534 18.58 23.18 -4.17
CA GLN A 534 19.08 22.17 -3.24
C GLN A 534 20.35 22.66 -2.57
N LEU A 535 20.24 22.99 -1.28
CA LEU A 535 21.32 23.62 -0.52
C LEU A 535 22.27 22.60 0.11
N VAL A 536 21.70 21.53 0.67
CA VAL A 536 22.41 20.51 1.44
C VAL A 536 21.90 19.14 1.04
N ARG A 537 22.82 18.19 0.89
CA ARG A 537 22.55 16.76 0.77
C ARG A 537 23.54 16.02 1.67
N GLN A 538 23.09 15.63 2.85
CA GLN A 538 23.94 15.00 3.85
C GLN A 538 24.40 13.60 3.42
N GLY A 539 25.69 13.35 3.55
CA GLY A 539 26.27 12.01 3.50
C GLY A 539 26.15 11.30 4.86
N GLY A 540 25.86 9.99 4.83
CA GLY A 540 25.84 9.16 6.04
C GLY A 540 24.57 9.28 6.88
N ALA A 541 24.71 9.26 8.20
CA ALA A 541 23.57 9.21 9.12
C ALA A 541 22.89 10.58 9.27
N VAL A 542 21.59 10.64 8.96
CA VAL A 542 20.78 11.85 9.09
C VAL A 542 20.60 12.23 10.56
N LYS A 543 21.00 13.45 10.90
CA LYS A 543 20.87 14.04 12.24
C LYS A 543 20.28 15.46 12.14
N PRO A 544 19.78 16.03 13.25
CA PRO A 544 19.41 17.44 13.27
C PRO A 544 20.60 18.35 12.97
N ARG A 545 20.43 19.29 12.04
CA ARG A 545 21.43 20.28 11.63
C ARG A 545 20.78 21.65 11.50
N THR A 546 21.59 22.69 11.52
CA THR A 546 21.21 24.06 11.20
C THR A 546 21.85 24.45 9.88
N VAL A 547 21.03 24.86 8.92
CA VAL A 547 21.51 25.54 7.71
C VAL A 547 21.31 27.04 7.89
N GLU A 548 22.34 27.81 7.58
CA GLU A 548 22.33 29.27 7.53
C GLU A 548 22.68 29.70 6.10
N ILE A 549 21.84 30.50 5.47
CA ILE A 549 22.08 31.10 4.17
C ILE A 549 22.35 32.58 4.39
N ARG A 550 23.57 33.03 4.05
CA ARG A 550 23.95 34.44 4.03
C ARG A 550 23.86 34.97 2.61
N PHE A 551 23.05 35.98 2.39
CA PHE A 551 22.92 36.63 1.09
C PHE A 551 24.01 37.71 0.94
N LEU A 552 24.83 37.59 -0.09
CA LEU A 552 25.95 38.51 -0.35
C LEU A 552 25.50 39.77 -1.10
N ASP A 553 24.31 39.71 -1.70
CA ASP A 553 23.66 40.80 -2.41
C ASP A 553 22.25 41.03 -1.83
N ALA A 554 21.68 42.21 -2.04
CA ALA A 554 20.30 42.52 -1.63
C ALA A 554 19.27 41.94 -2.62
N GLY A 555 17.99 41.93 -2.20
CA GLY A 555 16.88 41.52 -3.06
C GLY A 555 16.65 40.01 -3.13
N ALA A 556 17.20 39.23 -2.20
CA ALA A 556 16.91 37.82 -2.07
C ALA A 556 15.47 37.60 -1.55
N ARG A 557 14.65 36.81 -2.24
CA ARG A 557 13.31 36.42 -1.80
C ARG A 557 13.24 34.94 -1.45
N GLY A 558 13.11 34.61 -0.17
CA GLY A 558 12.91 33.24 0.31
C GLY A 558 11.42 32.94 0.52
N TYR A 559 10.92 31.86 -0.06
CA TYR A 559 9.50 31.49 -0.01
C TYR A 559 9.21 30.36 0.98
N ALA A 560 9.91 29.23 0.85
CA ALA A 560 9.72 28.07 1.72
C ALA A 560 10.97 27.17 1.77
N PHE A 561 11.22 26.57 2.93
CA PHE A 561 12.11 25.43 3.04
C PHE A 561 11.36 24.13 2.79
N THR A 562 11.95 23.24 2.00
CA THR A 562 11.45 21.89 1.76
C THR A 562 12.57 20.87 1.97
N PHE A 563 12.19 19.63 2.26
CA PHE A 563 13.11 18.63 2.79
C PHE A 563 12.90 17.27 2.13
N GLY A 564 13.89 16.40 2.28
CA GLY A 564 13.69 14.97 2.04
C GLY A 564 14.95 14.16 2.08
#